data_AF-A0A831VSM8-F1
#
_entry.id   AF-A0A831VSM8-F1
#
_cell.length_a   1.000
_cell.length_b   1.000
_cell.length_c   1.000
_cell.angle_alpha   90.00
_cell.angle_beta   90.00
_cell.angle_gamma   90.00
#
_symmetry.space_group_name_H-M   'P 1'
#
loop_
_entity.id
_entity.type
_entity.pdbx_description
1 polymer ?
#
loop_
_entity_poly.entity_id
_entity_poly.type
_entity_poly.pdbx_seq_one_letter_code
_entity_poly.pdbx_strand_id
1 'polypeptide(L)'
;MELQGLNKYEALTALSECYGCPWIEYDEQITAPLLLLLRLDLEELKKEGWFPRRIENGRADVIASAPSPELAQRIKNLLGCEAVDFQVTLPDDLYRIIENNQDINPGFPPSAGRTPLAKVRTYLAERRSLFARYRTLLAKARTGLAFVRTGFAFITISLLFVRILGTGYLLLLEVPLLVAGTVMLCDGLRWYFPVRKIYAGLPVCATTEPTGGTSVLEVYNENEAPFFKRTGVVLGAAELRAGWSSLSPVMRRRYLASDRTDFAEERTLLACFRTKMAMARTGLAFTRSGLAFLSLGFGLVRHFHASRWLPFDLGLIVIGGLMAIEGFFWYFHGGRQAGVEGLISVKKKFSMSSIWDSFFPHQHPLPTGTDEQARPLPVKSSYAPGVWATTG
;
A
#
# COMPACT_ATOMS: atom_id res chain seq x y z
N MET A 1 34.15 -33.15 2.88
CA MET A 1 34.39 -33.77 4.20
C MET A 1 33.06 -33.74 4.94
N GLU A 2 32.41 -34.88 5.12
CA GLU A 2 31.07 -34.96 5.73
C GLU A 2 31.19 -34.84 7.26
N LEU A 3 30.93 -33.65 7.78
CA LEU A 3 30.91 -33.32 9.21
C LEU A 3 29.54 -33.62 9.84
N GLN A 4 28.91 -34.75 9.51
CA GLN A 4 27.60 -35.11 10.06
C GLN A 4 27.75 -35.74 11.45
N GLY A 5 27.26 -35.04 12.49
CA GLY A 5 27.15 -35.57 13.86
C GLY A 5 28.15 -35.03 14.89
N LEU A 6 29.08 -34.15 14.50
CA LEU A 6 30.01 -33.48 15.41
C LEU A 6 29.38 -32.26 16.08
N ASN A 7 29.81 -31.95 17.31
CA ASN A 7 29.43 -30.71 17.97
C ASN A 7 29.98 -29.53 17.15
N LYS A 8 29.19 -28.46 16.99
CA LYS A 8 29.50 -27.32 16.10
C LYS A 8 30.89 -26.72 16.37
N TYR A 9 31.27 -26.66 17.64
CA TYR A 9 32.58 -26.17 18.08
C TYR A 9 33.74 -27.08 17.62
N GLU A 10 33.57 -28.40 17.69
CA GLU A 10 34.58 -29.37 17.26
C GLU A 10 34.77 -29.30 15.74
N ALA A 11 33.68 -29.14 14.99
CA ALA A 11 33.72 -28.99 13.54
C ALA A 11 34.46 -27.70 13.10
N LEU A 12 34.23 -26.58 13.79
CA LEU A 12 34.92 -25.31 13.54
C LEU A 12 36.41 -25.39 13.93
N THR A 13 36.73 -26.07 15.03
CA THR A 13 38.12 -26.26 15.48
C THR A 13 38.91 -27.12 14.49
N ALA A 14 38.33 -28.23 14.02
CA ALA A 14 38.93 -29.08 13.01
C ALA A 14 39.16 -28.34 11.67
N LEU A 15 38.22 -27.48 11.26
CA LEU A 15 38.37 -26.62 10.08
C LEU A 15 39.52 -25.62 10.26
N SER A 16 39.60 -25.00 11.45
CA SER A 16 40.67 -24.05 11.79
C SER A 16 42.06 -24.69 11.73
N GLU A 17 42.20 -25.90 12.29
CA GLU A 17 43.45 -26.67 12.25
C GLU A 17 43.82 -27.09 10.82
N CYS A 18 42.84 -27.53 10.03
CA CYS A 18 43.05 -27.99 8.66
C CYS A 18 43.59 -26.88 7.74
N TYR A 19 43.03 -25.67 7.86
CA TYR A 19 43.39 -24.55 7.00
C TYR A 19 44.37 -23.56 7.63
N GLY A 20 44.75 -23.75 8.90
CA GLY A 20 45.62 -22.83 9.64
C GLY A 20 45.04 -21.42 9.80
N CYS A 21 43.71 -21.29 9.78
CA CYS A 21 43.00 -20.01 9.80
C CYS A 21 42.13 -19.88 11.06
N PRO A 22 41.95 -18.67 11.63
CA PRO A 22 41.00 -18.46 12.71
C PRO A 22 39.58 -18.80 12.26
N TRP A 23 38.77 -19.38 13.15
CA TRP A 23 37.38 -19.69 12.86
C TRP A 23 36.43 -18.62 13.41
N ILE A 24 35.25 -18.52 12.80
CA ILE A 24 34.17 -17.64 13.26
C ILE A 24 32.83 -18.38 13.22
N GLU A 25 32.05 -18.19 14.27
CA GLU A 25 30.66 -18.64 14.31
C GLU A 25 29.74 -17.52 13.80
N TYR A 26 28.60 -17.90 13.22
CA TYR A 26 27.55 -16.94 12.89
C TYR A 26 27.15 -16.08 14.11
N ASP A 27 27.30 -14.76 13.95
CA ASP A 27 26.77 -13.73 14.85
C ASP A 27 26.08 -12.65 13.99
N GLU A 28 24.93 -12.15 14.46
CA GLU A 28 24.17 -11.08 13.80
C GLU A 28 24.97 -9.77 13.66
N GLN A 29 25.99 -9.57 14.50
CA GLN A 29 26.89 -8.41 14.46
C GLN A 29 27.88 -8.46 13.29
N ILE A 30 28.08 -9.64 12.68
CA ILE A 30 28.97 -9.79 11.52
C ILE A 30 28.30 -9.14 10.32
N THR A 31 28.75 -7.94 10.02
CA THR A 31 28.26 -7.14 8.90
C THR A 31 29.39 -6.67 8.00
N ALA A 32 29.11 -6.60 6.70
CA ALA A 32 30.05 -6.04 5.72
C ALA A 32 29.67 -4.60 5.36
N PRO A 33 30.62 -3.76 4.94
CA PRO A 33 30.34 -2.42 4.47
C PRO A 33 29.35 -2.43 3.30
N LEU A 34 28.27 -1.63 3.40
CA LEU A 34 27.19 -1.59 2.40
C LEU A 34 27.70 -1.29 0.98
N LEU A 35 28.66 -0.38 0.85
CA LEU A 35 29.27 -0.01 -0.44
C LEU A 35 30.00 -1.18 -1.11
N LEU A 36 30.48 -2.13 -0.32
CA LEU A 36 31.13 -3.34 -0.80
C LEU A 36 30.10 -4.33 -1.32
N LEU A 37 29.06 -4.58 -0.53
CA LEU A 37 27.99 -5.52 -0.86
C LEU A 37 27.23 -5.09 -2.13
N LEU A 38 27.09 -3.79 -2.39
CA LEU A 38 26.44 -3.29 -3.61
C LEU A 38 27.16 -3.66 -4.92
N ARG A 39 28.43 -4.05 -4.86
CA ARG A 39 29.25 -4.40 -6.04
C ARG A 39 29.36 -5.90 -6.28
N LEU A 40 28.85 -6.72 -5.36
CA LEU A 40 29.04 -8.16 -5.35
C LEU A 40 27.68 -8.85 -5.54
N ASP A 41 27.64 -9.88 -6.38
CA ASP A 41 26.48 -10.76 -6.46
C ASP A 41 26.53 -11.73 -5.28
N LEU A 42 25.65 -11.50 -4.33
CA LEU A 42 25.60 -12.25 -3.08
C LEU A 42 25.12 -13.72 -3.30
N GLU A 43 24.44 -14.03 -4.41
CA GLU A 43 24.13 -15.42 -4.81
C GLU A 43 25.35 -16.11 -5.44
N GLU A 44 26.21 -15.35 -6.11
CA GLU A 44 27.51 -15.85 -6.57
C GLU A 44 28.42 -16.14 -5.37
N LEU A 45 28.45 -15.26 -4.36
CA LEU A 45 29.18 -15.48 -3.11
C LEU A 45 28.77 -16.75 -2.38
N LYS A 46 27.46 -17.07 -2.37
CA LYS A 46 26.92 -18.31 -1.82
C LYS A 46 27.47 -19.55 -2.54
N LYS A 47 27.54 -19.50 -3.88
CA LYS A 47 28.08 -20.60 -4.69
C LYS A 47 29.59 -20.74 -4.54
N GLU A 48 30.30 -19.62 -4.46
CA GLU A 48 31.76 -19.59 -4.32
C GLU A 48 32.23 -19.86 -2.88
N GLY A 49 31.33 -19.79 -1.89
CA GLY A 49 31.62 -20.17 -0.51
C GLY A 49 32.49 -19.16 0.24
N TRP A 50 32.30 -17.85 -0.01
CA TRP A 50 32.98 -16.80 0.73
C TRP A 50 32.14 -15.54 0.95
N PHE A 51 32.50 -14.72 1.92
CA PHE A 51 31.84 -13.46 2.28
C PHE A 51 32.86 -12.43 2.78
N PRO A 52 32.92 -11.23 2.20
CA PRO A 52 33.85 -10.20 2.66
C PRO A 52 33.34 -9.53 3.93
N ARG A 53 34.20 -9.41 4.95
CA ARG A 53 33.88 -8.76 6.22
C ARG A 53 34.32 -7.30 6.24
N ARG A 54 35.55 -7.02 5.82
CA ARG A 54 36.13 -5.66 5.85
C ARG A 54 37.22 -5.54 4.80
N ILE A 55 37.41 -4.33 4.26
CA ILE A 55 38.58 -4.00 3.45
C ILE A 55 39.27 -2.81 4.11
N GLU A 56 40.54 -2.98 4.42
CA GLU A 56 41.31 -1.96 5.11
C GLU A 56 42.79 -2.00 4.70
N ASN A 57 43.35 -0.84 4.34
CA ASN A 57 44.76 -0.71 3.93
C ASN A 57 45.21 -1.71 2.85
N GLY A 58 44.36 -1.98 1.86
CA GLY A 58 44.67 -2.94 0.78
C GLY A 58 44.60 -4.41 1.20
N ARG A 59 44.13 -4.72 2.41
CA ARG A 59 43.86 -6.07 2.90
C ARG A 59 42.36 -6.32 3.01
N ALA A 60 41.90 -7.49 2.61
CA ALA A 60 40.51 -7.91 2.75
C ALA A 60 40.38 -9.04 3.77
N ASP A 61 39.59 -8.78 4.82
CA ASP A 61 39.16 -9.83 5.75
C ASP A 61 37.99 -10.57 5.11
N VAL A 62 38.14 -11.87 4.87
CA VAL A 62 37.13 -12.69 4.19
C VAL A 62 36.80 -13.92 5.01
N ILE A 63 35.51 -14.20 5.13
CA ILE A 63 34.99 -15.41 5.74
C ILE A 63 34.77 -16.44 4.61
N ALA A 64 35.32 -17.64 4.72
CA ALA A 64 35.20 -18.68 3.70
C ALA A 64 34.91 -20.06 4.30
N SER A 65 34.16 -20.88 3.58
CA SER A 65 33.91 -22.28 4.00
C SER A 65 35.06 -23.22 3.63
N ALA A 66 35.75 -22.93 2.52
CA ALA A 66 36.88 -23.71 2.02
C ALA A 66 37.91 -22.76 1.36
N PRO A 67 38.87 -22.22 2.13
CA PRO A 67 39.87 -21.32 1.56
C PRO A 67 40.80 -22.08 0.62
N SER A 68 41.03 -21.52 -0.58
CA SER A 68 41.96 -22.06 -1.57
C SER A 68 42.80 -20.93 -2.17
N PRO A 69 44.03 -21.22 -2.66
CA PRO A 69 44.88 -20.21 -3.28
C PRO A 69 44.25 -19.63 -4.56
N GLU A 70 43.46 -20.41 -5.29
CA GLU A 70 42.70 -19.96 -6.46
C GLU A 70 41.59 -18.96 -6.05
N LEU A 71 40.86 -19.27 -4.98
CA LEU A 71 39.84 -18.40 -4.42
C LEU A 71 40.44 -17.07 -3.94
N ALA A 72 41.61 -17.13 -3.28
CA ALA A 72 42.34 -15.94 -2.84
C ALA A 72 42.69 -15.02 -4.02
N GLN A 73 43.18 -15.58 -5.13
CA GLN A 73 43.54 -14.79 -6.31
C GLN A 73 42.31 -14.16 -6.97
N ARG A 74 41.18 -14.88 -7.01
CA ARG A 74 39.91 -14.36 -7.54
C ARG A 74 39.38 -13.22 -6.68
N ILE A 75 39.38 -13.37 -5.35
CA ILE A 75 38.96 -12.33 -4.40
C ILE A 75 39.83 -11.07 -4.57
N LYS A 76 41.15 -11.22 -4.69
CA LYS A 76 42.06 -10.08 -4.94
C LYS A 76 41.69 -9.30 -6.19
N ASN A 77 41.40 -10.02 -7.28
CA ASN A 77 41.00 -9.40 -8.54
C ASN A 77 39.63 -8.71 -8.44
N LEU A 78 38.66 -9.31 -7.73
CA LEU A 78 37.32 -8.76 -7.57
C LEU A 78 37.28 -7.54 -6.63
N LEU A 79 37.98 -7.61 -5.51
CA LEU A 79 37.96 -6.57 -4.48
C LEU A 79 39.04 -5.49 -4.70
N GLY A 80 40.03 -5.76 -5.56
CA GLY A 80 41.16 -4.87 -5.80
C GLY A 80 42.10 -4.76 -4.60
N CYS A 81 42.36 -5.86 -3.89
CA CYS A 81 43.21 -5.91 -2.70
C CYS A 81 44.53 -6.67 -2.94
N GLU A 82 45.56 -6.33 -2.17
CA GLU A 82 46.90 -6.92 -2.27
C GLU A 82 47.01 -8.23 -1.47
N ALA A 83 46.32 -8.31 -0.33
CA ALA A 83 46.29 -9.47 0.55
C ALA A 83 44.87 -9.80 1.02
N VAL A 84 44.62 -11.09 1.28
CA VAL A 84 43.34 -11.63 1.76
C VAL A 84 43.63 -12.45 3.01
N ASP A 85 43.00 -12.08 4.11
CA ASP A 85 43.08 -12.79 5.38
C ASP A 85 41.80 -13.61 5.57
N PHE A 86 41.94 -14.92 5.65
CA PHE A 86 40.80 -15.84 5.74
C PHE A 86 40.39 -16.12 7.18
N GLN A 87 39.07 -16.12 7.40
CA GLN A 87 38.41 -16.68 8.57
C GLN A 87 37.55 -17.84 8.11
N VAL A 88 37.68 -19.01 8.74
CA VAL A 88 36.91 -20.20 8.34
C VAL A 88 35.60 -20.30 9.10
N THR A 89 34.55 -20.75 8.42
CA THR A 89 33.26 -21.02 9.05
C THR A 89 32.59 -22.22 8.41
N LEU A 90 31.54 -22.75 9.04
CA LEU A 90 30.76 -23.84 8.47
C LEU A 90 29.94 -23.34 7.27
N PRO A 91 29.69 -24.16 6.24
CA PRO A 91 28.88 -23.76 5.10
C PRO A 91 27.52 -23.16 5.52
N ASP A 92 26.82 -23.81 6.45
CA ASP A 92 25.52 -23.34 6.95
C ASP A 92 25.61 -21.99 7.66
N ASP A 93 26.69 -21.75 8.41
CA ASP A 93 26.93 -20.45 9.06
C ASP A 93 27.29 -19.38 8.04
N LEU A 94 28.08 -19.71 7.02
CA LEU A 94 28.39 -18.79 5.92
C LEU A 94 27.11 -18.35 5.20
N TYR A 95 26.23 -19.29 4.86
CA TYR A 95 24.92 -18.98 4.27
C TYR A 95 24.15 -18.01 5.16
N ARG A 96 24.11 -18.25 6.47
CA ARG A 96 23.44 -17.35 7.43
C ARG A 96 24.10 -15.97 7.52
N ILE A 97 25.43 -15.87 7.48
CA ILE A 97 26.15 -14.58 7.46
C ILE A 97 25.77 -13.80 6.20
N ILE A 98 25.81 -14.46 5.03
CA ILE A 98 25.45 -13.84 3.75
C ILE A 98 23.98 -13.41 3.79
N GLU A 99 23.07 -14.26 4.26
CA GLU A 99 21.63 -13.96 4.37
C GLU A 99 21.32 -12.84 5.37
N ASN A 100 22.02 -12.79 6.50
CA ASN A 100 21.92 -11.70 7.47
C ASN A 100 22.28 -10.36 6.82
N ASN A 101 23.34 -10.35 6.01
CA ASN A 101 23.81 -9.17 5.29
C ASN A 101 23.03 -8.84 4.01
N GLN A 102 22.41 -9.84 3.36
CA GLN A 102 21.51 -9.67 2.24
C GLN A 102 20.15 -9.07 2.66
N ASP A 103 19.80 -9.19 3.93
CA ASP A 103 18.44 -8.97 4.43
C ASP A 103 17.37 -9.92 3.77
N ILE A 104 17.75 -11.12 3.32
CA ILE A 104 16.89 -12.09 2.59
C ILE A 104 16.82 -13.45 3.32
N ASN A 105 15.62 -13.99 3.54
CA ASN A 105 15.43 -15.33 4.15
C ASN A 105 15.75 -16.43 3.13
N PRO A 106 16.11 -17.65 3.55
CA PRO A 106 16.32 -18.77 2.64
C PRO A 106 15.14 -18.94 1.67
N GLY A 107 15.42 -18.99 0.37
CA GLY A 107 14.41 -19.17 -0.69
C GLY A 107 13.58 -17.94 -1.05
N PHE A 108 13.71 -16.82 -0.34
CA PHE A 108 13.01 -15.59 -0.69
C PHE A 108 13.72 -14.85 -1.84
N PRO A 109 12.98 -14.20 -2.75
CA PRO A 109 13.58 -13.41 -3.82
C PRO A 109 14.22 -12.12 -3.27
N PRO A 110 15.15 -11.48 -4.02
CA PRO A 110 15.76 -10.20 -3.62
C PRO A 110 14.76 -9.07 -3.34
N SER A 111 13.58 -9.13 -3.95
CA SER A 111 12.46 -8.21 -3.69
C SER A 111 11.88 -8.32 -2.26
N ALA A 112 12.20 -9.38 -1.52
CA ALA A 112 11.84 -9.53 -0.12
C ALA A 112 12.67 -8.65 0.82
N GLY A 113 13.74 -8.04 0.32
CA GLY A 113 14.60 -7.16 1.11
C GLY A 113 13.88 -5.92 1.62
N ARG A 114 14.39 -5.31 2.71
CA ARG A 114 13.83 -4.08 3.29
C ARG A 114 13.65 -2.94 2.30
N THR A 115 14.63 -2.69 1.44
CA THR A 115 14.61 -1.55 0.52
C THR A 115 13.53 -1.72 -0.56
N PRO A 116 13.45 -2.85 -1.28
CA PRO A 116 12.31 -3.12 -2.17
C PRO A 116 10.95 -3.06 -1.48
N LEU A 117 10.79 -3.68 -0.30
CA LEU A 117 9.52 -3.63 0.46
C LEU A 117 9.18 -2.20 0.94
N ALA A 118 10.18 -1.40 1.31
CA ALA A 118 9.99 0.02 1.62
C ALA A 118 9.51 0.79 0.39
N LYS A 119 10.11 0.54 -0.78
CA LYS A 119 9.71 1.15 -2.04
C LYS A 119 8.26 0.83 -2.40
N VAL A 120 7.84 -0.43 -2.28
CA VAL A 120 6.43 -0.85 -2.47
C VAL A 120 5.50 -0.04 -1.57
N ARG A 121 5.83 0.09 -0.29
CA ARG A 121 5.03 0.87 0.68
C ARG A 121 4.97 2.36 0.34
N THR A 122 6.03 2.92 -0.23
CA THR A 122 6.06 4.32 -0.71
C THR A 122 5.08 4.51 -1.87
N TYR A 123 5.07 3.63 -2.87
CA TYR A 123 4.08 3.69 -3.96
C TYR A 123 2.64 3.49 -3.46
N LEU A 124 2.42 2.59 -2.50
CA LEU A 124 1.10 2.43 -1.87
C LEU A 124 0.69 3.68 -1.07
N ALA A 125 1.62 4.36 -0.42
CA ALA A 125 1.37 5.64 0.25
C ALA A 125 1.01 6.74 -0.75
N GLU A 126 1.76 6.87 -1.85
CA GLU A 126 1.46 7.80 -2.94
C GLU A 126 0.05 7.57 -3.51
N ARG A 127 -0.30 6.30 -3.79
CA ARG A 127 -1.64 5.94 -4.27
C ARG A 127 -2.75 6.35 -3.29
N ARG A 128 -2.51 6.23 -1.99
CA ARG A 128 -3.44 6.73 -0.94
C ARG A 128 -3.56 8.25 -0.94
N SER A 129 -2.45 8.98 -1.13
CA SER A 129 -2.47 10.44 -1.25
C SER A 129 -3.27 10.89 -2.49
N LEU A 130 -3.12 10.18 -3.60
CA LEU A 130 -3.92 10.40 -4.82
C LEU A 130 -5.41 10.15 -4.57
N PHE A 131 -5.78 9.06 -3.87
CA PHE A 131 -7.16 8.82 -3.47
C PHE A 131 -7.71 9.89 -2.52
N ALA A 132 -6.89 10.41 -1.60
CA ALA A 132 -7.27 11.54 -0.76
C ALA A 132 -7.57 12.79 -1.60
N ARG A 133 -6.71 13.12 -2.57
CA ARG A 133 -6.93 14.22 -3.52
C ARG A 133 -8.25 14.06 -4.28
N TYR A 134 -8.55 12.86 -4.79
CA TYR A 134 -9.82 12.59 -5.47
C TYR A 134 -11.03 12.80 -4.57
N ARG A 135 -10.98 12.38 -3.30
CA ARG A 135 -12.06 12.64 -2.34
C ARG A 135 -12.27 14.12 -2.08
N THR A 136 -11.21 14.91 -1.98
CA THR A 136 -11.30 16.37 -1.84
C THR A 136 -11.93 17.00 -3.08
N LEU A 137 -11.56 16.56 -4.28
CA LEU A 137 -12.17 17.03 -5.53
C LEU A 137 -13.66 16.65 -5.62
N LEU A 138 -14.03 15.43 -5.25
CA LEU A 138 -15.43 15.00 -5.16
C LEU A 138 -16.24 15.81 -4.12
N ALA A 139 -15.62 16.21 -3.01
CA ALA A 139 -16.24 17.13 -2.05
C ALA A 139 -16.45 18.53 -2.63
N LYS A 140 -15.48 19.06 -3.38
CA LYS A 140 -15.60 20.32 -4.12
C LYS A 140 -16.69 20.26 -5.20
N ALA A 141 -16.83 19.15 -5.91
CA ALA A 141 -17.93 18.99 -6.86
C ALA A 141 -19.31 18.98 -6.18
N ARG A 142 -19.45 18.36 -4.99
CA ARG A 142 -20.72 18.37 -4.25
C ARG A 142 -21.09 19.78 -3.76
N THR A 143 -20.11 20.56 -3.34
CA THR A 143 -20.34 21.98 -2.98
C THR A 143 -20.67 22.80 -4.21
N GLY A 144 -19.91 22.66 -5.30
CA GLY A 144 -20.21 23.31 -6.58
C GLY A 144 -21.62 23.00 -7.09
N LEU A 145 -22.07 21.75 -6.98
CA LEU A 145 -23.43 21.36 -7.34
C LEU A 145 -24.50 21.98 -6.44
N ALA A 146 -24.21 22.19 -5.14
CA ALA A 146 -25.09 22.94 -4.26
C ALA A 146 -25.19 24.41 -4.70
N PHE A 147 -24.07 25.03 -5.08
CA PHE A 147 -24.05 26.38 -5.66
C PHE A 147 -24.86 26.47 -6.95
N VAL A 148 -24.72 25.50 -7.87
CA VAL A 148 -25.55 25.42 -9.09
C VAL A 148 -27.03 25.38 -8.74
N ARG A 149 -27.43 24.55 -7.77
CA ARG A 149 -28.84 24.43 -7.35
C ARG A 149 -29.39 25.74 -6.77
N THR A 150 -28.64 26.38 -5.88
CA THR A 150 -29.05 27.65 -5.28
C THR A 150 -29.06 28.78 -6.31
N GLY A 151 -28.08 28.80 -7.22
CA GLY A 151 -28.02 29.77 -8.32
C GLY A 151 -29.25 29.68 -9.23
N PHE A 152 -29.63 28.47 -9.63
CA PHE A 152 -30.87 28.24 -10.39
C PHE A 152 -32.13 28.62 -9.63
N ALA A 153 -32.18 28.39 -8.31
CA ALA A 153 -33.30 28.82 -7.49
C ALA A 153 -33.44 30.36 -7.49
N PHE A 154 -32.33 31.08 -7.34
CA PHE A 154 -32.32 32.56 -7.39
C PHE A 154 -32.72 33.09 -8.77
N ILE A 155 -32.19 32.51 -9.84
CA ILE A 155 -32.58 32.86 -11.21
C ILE A 155 -34.09 32.61 -11.40
N THR A 156 -34.60 31.47 -10.95
CA THR A 156 -36.03 31.14 -11.09
C THR A 156 -36.90 32.12 -10.29
N ILE A 157 -36.54 32.42 -9.04
CA ILE A 157 -37.31 33.36 -8.22
C ILE A 157 -37.30 34.76 -8.86
N SER A 158 -36.16 35.21 -9.38
CA SER A 158 -36.08 36.48 -10.11
C SER A 158 -37.00 36.47 -11.34
N LEU A 159 -36.94 35.43 -12.18
CA LEU A 159 -37.79 35.31 -13.36
C LEU A 159 -39.28 35.19 -13.01
N LEU A 160 -39.60 34.55 -11.88
CA LEU A 160 -40.96 34.43 -11.35
C LEU A 160 -41.52 35.80 -10.97
N PHE A 161 -40.75 36.63 -10.26
CA PHE A 161 -41.17 37.99 -9.91
C PHE A 161 -41.41 38.84 -11.15
N VAL A 162 -40.49 38.81 -12.13
CA VAL A 162 -40.66 39.49 -13.43
C VAL A 162 -41.95 39.04 -14.12
N ARG A 163 -42.27 37.74 -14.03
CA ARG A 163 -43.45 37.14 -14.69
C ARG A 163 -44.78 37.49 -14.02
N ILE A 164 -44.80 37.62 -12.70
CA ILE A 164 -46.03 37.92 -11.93
C ILE A 164 -46.28 39.43 -11.83
N LEU A 165 -45.22 40.21 -11.55
CA LEU A 165 -45.34 41.62 -11.18
C LEU A 165 -45.00 42.57 -12.34
N GLY A 166 -44.43 42.05 -13.44
CA GLY A 166 -44.01 42.83 -14.59
C GLY A 166 -42.75 43.66 -14.32
N THR A 167 -42.31 44.43 -15.33
CA THR A 167 -41.16 45.35 -15.20
C THR A 167 -41.57 46.62 -14.46
N GLY A 168 -41.31 46.68 -13.15
CA GLY A 168 -41.58 47.85 -12.29
C GLY A 168 -40.45 48.14 -11.30
N TYR A 169 -40.73 48.91 -10.23
CA TYR A 169 -39.73 49.30 -9.21
C TYR A 169 -39.03 48.12 -8.51
N LEU A 170 -39.61 46.93 -8.57
CA LEU A 170 -39.03 45.69 -8.03
C LEU A 170 -37.81 45.17 -8.81
N LEU A 171 -37.53 45.74 -9.99
CA LEU A 171 -36.30 45.49 -10.75
C LEU A 171 -35.04 45.70 -9.89
N LEU A 172 -35.09 46.62 -8.92
CA LEU A 172 -33.98 46.87 -7.99
C LEU A 172 -33.66 45.64 -7.10
N LEU A 173 -34.63 44.77 -6.84
CA LEU A 173 -34.46 43.52 -6.09
C LEU A 173 -34.22 42.32 -7.01
N GLU A 174 -34.83 42.30 -8.19
CA GLU A 174 -34.71 41.21 -9.16
C GLU A 174 -33.31 41.15 -9.80
N VAL A 175 -32.74 42.29 -10.20
CA VAL A 175 -31.43 42.34 -10.87
C VAL A 175 -30.32 41.79 -9.98
N PRO A 176 -30.18 42.19 -8.69
CA PRO A 176 -29.19 41.59 -7.80
C PRO A 176 -29.38 40.09 -7.60
N LEU A 177 -30.63 39.63 -7.50
CA LEU A 177 -30.93 38.20 -7.32
C LEU A 177 -30.54 37.39 -8.56
N LEU A 178 -30.83 37.90 -9.75
CA LEU A 178 -30.43 37.29 -11.01
C LEU A 178 -28.90 37.24 -11.14
N VAL A 179 -28.22 38.36 -10.87
CA VAL A 179 -26.75 38.46 -10.92
C VAL A 179 -26.12 37.50 -9.92
N ALA A 180 -26.58 37.49 -8.67
CA ALA A 180 -26.09 36.57 -7.65
C ALA A 180 -26.32 35.10 -8.08
N GLY A 181 -27.49 34.79 -8.62
CA GLY A 181 -27.82 33.47 -9.14
C GLY A 181 -26.88 33.02 -10.27
N THR A 182 -26.60 33.91 -11.23
CA THR A 182 -25.67 33.65 -12.34
C THR A 182 -24.24 33.44 -11.83
N VAL A 183 -23.76 34.27 -10.90
CA VAL A 183 -22.42 34.12 -10.30
C VAL A 183 -22.28 32.77 -9.60
N MET A 184 -23.27 32.40 -8.78
CA MET A 184 -23.28 31.09 -8.08
C MET A 184 -23.31 29.93 -9.07
N LEU A 185 -24.07 30.05 -10.16
CA LEU A 185 -24.12 29.04 -11.22
C LEU A 185 -22.75 28.86 -11.89
N CYS A 186 -22.10 29.96 -12.28
CA CYS A 186 -20.79 29.92 -12.92
C CYS A 186 -19.70 29.36 -12.00
N ASP A 187 -19.65 29.78 -10.74
CA ASP A 187 -18.68 29.26 -9.76
C ASP A 187 -18.93 27.78 -9.47
N GLY A 188 -20.21 27.39 -9.29
CA GLY A 188 -20.59 26.01 -9.08
C GLY A 188 -20.19 25.08 -10.23
N LEU A 189 -20.37 25.53 -11.48
CA LEU A 189 -19.94 24.80 -12.67
C LEU A 189 -18.40 24.69 -12.75
N ARG A 190 -17.66 25.76 -12.42
CA ARG A 190 -16.20 25.76 -12.39
C ARG A 190 -15.64 24.69 -11.44
N TRP A 191 -16.29 24.46 -10.31
CA TRP A 191 -15.88 23.45 -9.33
C TRP A 191 -16.29 22.03 -9.73
N TYR A 192 -17.35 21.90 -10.52
CA TYR A 192 -17.90 20.62 -10.98
C TYR A 192 -17.13 20.01 -12.16
N PHE A 193 -16.83 20.80 -13.21
CA PHE A 193 -16.25 20.27 -14.45
C PHE A 193 -14.96 19.45 -14.30
N PRO A 194 -14.00 19.82 -13.43
CA PRO A 194 -12.78 19.04 -13.25
C PRO A 194 -13.03 17.58 -12.80
N VAL A 195 -14.12 17.35 -12.06
CA VAL A 195 -14.44 16.03 -11.51
C VAL A 195 -14.96 15.07 -12.58
N ARG A 196 -15.60 15.57 -13.64
CA ARG A 196 -16.06 14.72 -14.75
C ARG A 196 -14.89 13.98 -15.43
N LYS A 197 -13.73 14.62 -15.54
CA LYS A 197 -12.52 14.02 -16.13
C LYS A 197 -11.94 12.90 -15.27
N ILE A 198 -12.09 13.00 -13.95
CA ILE A 198 -11.57 12.00 -12.99
C ILE A 198 -12.42 10.72 -13.04
N TYR A 199 -13.69 10.84 -13.41
CA TYR A 199 -14.62 9.71 -13.44
C TYR A 199 -14.16 8.58 -14.39
N ALA A 200 -13.64 8.94 -15.56
CA ALA A 200 -13.17 7.98 -16.55
C ALA A 200 -11.81 7.32 -16.19
N GLY A 201 -11.04 7.91 -15.25
CA GLY A 201 -9.66 7.54 -14.98
C GLY A 201 -9.39 6.97 -13.59
N LEU A 202 -10.42 6.56 -12.84
CA LEU A 202 -10.20 5.97 -11.52
C LEU A 202 -9.54 4.59 -11.66
N PRO A 203 -8.39 4.34 -11.01
CA PRO A 203 -7.74 3.04 -11.10
C PRO A 203 -8.59 1.96 -10.42
N VAL A 204 -8.55 0.75 -10.97
CA VAL A 204 -9.28 -0.41 -10.44
C VAL A 204 -8.83 -0.70 -9.01
N CYS A 205 -9.80 -0.93 -8.11
CA CYS A 205 -9.54 -1.39 -6.75
C CYS A 205 -9.24 -2.89 -6.78
N ALA A 206 -8.06 -3.27 -7.27
CA ALA A 206 -7.58 -4.65 -7.22
C ALA A 206 -6.62 -4.80 -6.03
N THR A 207 -6.75 -5.94 -5.33
CA THR A 207 -5.78 -6.40 -4.34
C THR A 207 -5.27 -7.75 -4.77
N THR A 208 -4.02 -7.99 -4.46
CA THR A 208 -3.49 -9.35 -4.39
C THR A 208 -3.97 -9.97 -3.06
N GLU A 209 -4.21 -11.27 -3.02
CA GLU A 209 -4.57 -11.92 -1.76
C GLU A 209 -3.35 -11.93 -0.83
N PRO A 210 -3.45 -11.46 0.42
CA PRO A 210 -2.34 -11.52 1.35
C PRO A 210 -2.08 -12.96 1.74
N THR A 211 -0.82 -13.30 1.78
CA THR A 211 -0.33 -14.68 1.93
C THR A 211 0.38 -14.88 3.27
N GLY A 212 0.31 -13.90 4.18
CA GLY A 212 0.96 -13.96 5.49
C GLY A 212 2.49 -14.02 5.38
N GLY A 213 3.05 -13.28 4.43
CA GLY A 213 4.49 -13.26 4.18
C GLY A 213 5.06 -14.53 3.53
N THR A 214 4.24 -15.43 3.01
CA THR A 214 4.71 -16.58 2.19
C THR A 214 4.98 -16.21 0.73
N SER A 215 4.49 -15.05 0.28
CA SER A 215 4.88 -14.44 -0.99
C SER A 215 5.21 -12.96 -0.79
N VAL A 216 5.90 -12.39 -1.78
CA VAL A 216 6.41 -11.02 -1.72
C VAL A 216 5.61 -10.16 -2.69
N LEU A 217 5.22 -8.96 -2.26
CA LEU A 217 4.56 -7.98 -3.12
C LEU A 217 5.61 -7.15 -3.85
N GLU A 218 5.57 -7.16 -5.17
CA GLU A 218 6.50 -6.44 -6.04
C GLU A 218 5.79 -5.32 -6.81
N VAL A 219 6.57 -4.29 -7.16
CA VAL A 219 6.13 -3.21 -8.04
C VAL A 219 6.69 -3.45 -9.43
N TYR A 220 5.81 -3.35 -10.42
CA TYR A 220 6.13 -3.44 -11.85
C TYR A 220 5.74 -2.15 -12.56
N ASN A 221 6.41 -1.88 -13.68
CA ASN A 221 6.22 -0.67 -14.51
C ASN A 221 6.31 0.63 -13.69
N GLU A 222 7.43 0.82 -13.02
CA GLU A 222 7.67 1.94 -12.09
C GLU A 222 7.62 3.33 -12.73
N ASN A 223 7.94 3.42 -14.03
CA ASN A 223 8.16 4.70 -14.73
C ASN A 223 6.87 5.31 -15.29
N GLU A 224 5.83 4.50 -15.56
CA GLU A 224 4.58 4.98 -16.17
C GLU A 224 3.40 4.84 -15.21
N ALA A 225 3.11 3.61 -14.78
CA ALA A 225 1.94 3.28 -13.99
C ALA A 225 2.25 2.07 -13.08
N PRO A 226 2.70 2.30 -11.83
CA PRO A 226 3.10 1.21 -10.95
C PRO A 226 1.91 0.30 -10.65
N PHE A 227 2.05 -0.98 -11.01
CA PHE A 227 1.10 -2.02 -10.62
C PHE A 227 1.78 -3.03 -9.69
N PHE A 228 0.96 -3.62 -8.82
CA PHE A 228 1.42 -4.50 -7.76
C PHE A 228 1.07 -5.93 -8.13
N LYS A 229 2.05 -6.83 -8.05
CA LYS A 229 1.84 -8.27 -8.26
C LYS A 229 2.65 -9.04 -7.23
N ARG A 230 2.08 -10.13 -6.73
CA ARG A 230 2.80 -11.04 -5.82
C ARG A 230 3.64 -12.03 -6.61
N THR A 231 4.80 -12.34 -6.05
CA THR A 231 5.61 -13.47 -6.48
C THR A 231 4.88 -14.80 -6.25
N GLY A 232 5.45 -15.89 -6.77
CA GLY A 232 5.06 -17.23 -6.33
C GLY A 232 5.24 -17.41 -4.83
N VAL A 233 4.52 -18.39 -4.26
CA VAL A 233 4.71 -18.80 -2.87
C VAL A 233 6.13 -19.33 -2.72
N VAL A 234 6.88 -18.77 -1.78
CA VAL A 234 8.22 -19.23 -1.45
C VAL A 234 8.10 -20.58 -0.74
N LEU A 235 8.77 -21.60 -1.28
CA LEU A 235 8.79 -22.94 -0.71
C LEU A 235 9.37 -22.91 0.71
N GLY A 236 8.74 -23.61 1.65
CA GLY A 236 9.14 -23.63 3.06
C GLY A 236 8.80 -22.37 3.87
N ALA A 237 8.34 -21.27 3.24
CA ALA A 237 8.04 -20.03 3.96
C ALA A 237 6.87 -20.17 4.95
N ALA A 238 5.91 -21.05 4.69
CA ALA A 238 4.81 -21.33 5.60
C ALA A 238 5.28 -22.10 6.83
N GLU A 239 6.11 -23.12 6.65
CA GLU A 239 6.70 -23.93 7.71
C GLU A 239 7.64 -23.09 8.58
N LEU A 240 8.48 -22.27 7.94
CA LEU A 240 9.39 -21.34 8.61
C LEU A 240 8.61 -20.32 9.46
N ARG A 241 7.46 -19.85 8.97
CA ARG A 241 6.58 -18.97 9.74
C ARG A 241 5.87 -19.68 10.88
N ALA A 242 5.49 -20.95 10.71
CA ALA A 242 4.88 -21.75 11.76
C ALA A 242 5.86 -21.94 12.93
N GLY A 243 7.15 -22.08 12.65
CA GLY A 243 8.23 -22.07 13.66
C GLY A 243 8.57 -20.68 14.21
N TRP A 244 7.60 -19.80 14.43
CA TRP A 244 7.83 -18.39 14.80
C TRP A 244 8.78 -18.23 16.01
N SER A 245 8.63 -19.09 17.02
CA SER A 245 9.42 -19.10 18.25
C SER A 245 10.89 -19.49 18.03
N SER A 246 11.20 -20.29 17.00
CA SER A 246 12.57 -20.71 16.66
C SER A 246 13.27 -19.77 15.69
N LEU A 247 12.54 -18.82 15.08
CA LEU A 247 13.11 -17.82 14.19
C LEU A 247 14.08 -16.88 14.91
N SER A 248 15.18 -16.54 14.22
CA SER A 248 16.08 -15.47 14.66
C SER A 248 15.38 -14.11 14.68
N PRO A 249 15.84 -13.15 15.52
CA PRO A 249 15.34 -11.78 15.50
C PRO A 249 15.32 -11.14 14.10
N VAL A 250 16.31 -11.42 13.26
CA VAL A 250 16.39 -10.93 11.88
C VAL A 250 15.28 -11.52 11.01
N MET A 251 15.06 -12.84 11.06
CA MET A 251 14.01 -13.51 10.28
C MET A 251 12.60 -13.04 10.69
N ARG A 252 12.35 -12.84 11.99
CA ARG A 252 11.08 -12.28 12.49
C ARG A 252 10.83 -10.87 11.98
N ARG A 253 11.85 -10.00 12.02
CA ARG A 253 11.75 -8.62 11.50
C ARG A 253 11.32 -8.57 10.03
N ARG A 254 11.73 -9.56 9.23
CA ARG A 254 11.40 -9.62 7.80
C ARG A 254 9.99 -10.09 7.53
N TYR A 255 9.50 -11.12 8.23
CA TYR A 255 8.08 -11.47 8.17
C TYR A 255 7.20 -10.29 8.58
N LEU A 256 7.58 -9.59 9.65
CA LEU A 256 6.90 -8.36 10.07
C LEU A 256 6.97 -7.26 9.00
N ALA A 257 8.07 -7.13 8.26
CA ALA A 257 8.19 -6.18 7.16
C ALA A 257 7.27 -6.55 5.98
N SER A 258 7.14 -7.83 5.67
CA SER A 258 6.21 -8.34 4.66
C SER A 258 4.76 -8.10 5.08
N ASP A 259 4.40 -8.46 6.32
CA ASP A 259 3.04 -8.25 6.86
C ASP A 259 2.67 -6.77 6.93
N ARG A 260 3.62 -5.89 7.26
CA ARG A 260 3.42 -4.42 7.18
C ARG A 260 3.10 -3.96 5.76
N THR A 261 3.66 -4.62 4.75
CA THR A 261 3.38 -4.33 3.33
C THR A 261 1.99 -4.84 2.95
N ASP A 262 1.59 -6.02 3.40
CA ASP A 262 0.23 -6.56 3.24
C ASP A 262 -0.81 -5.62 3.86
N PHE A 263 -0.58 -5.15 5.08
CA PHE A 263 -1.46 -4.16 5.72
C PHE A 263 -1.47 -2.81 4.98
N ALA A 264 -0.35 -2.39 4.37
CA ALA A 264 -0.30 -1.18 3.58
C ALA A 264 -1.13 -1.31 2.28
N GLU A 265 -1.12 -2.49 1.65
CA GLU A 265 -1.96 -2.81 0.49
C GLU A 265 -3.43 -2.77 0.88
N GLU A 266 -3.81 -3.44 1.96
CA GLU A 266 -5.20 -3.45 2.46
C GLU A 266 -5.71 -2.03 2.76
N ARG A 267 -4.91 -1.21 3.46
CA ARG A 267 -5.25 0.19 3.71
C ARG A 267 -5.44 1.00 2.42
N THR A 268 -4.70 0.66 1.38
CA THR A 268 -4.79 1.32 0.07
C THR A 268 -6.05 0.89 -0.68
N LEU A 269 -6.41 -0.39 -0.63
CA LEU A 269 -7.67 -0.90 -1.16
C LEU A 269 -8.88 -0.28 -0.44
N LEU A 270 -8.86 -0.21 0.89
CA LEU A 270 -9.93 0.45 1.65
C LEU A 270 -10.05 1.94 1.31
N ALA A 271 -8.93 2.62 1.06
CA ALA A 271 -8.93 4.00 0.58
C ALA A 271 -9.54 4.12 -0.84
N CYS A 272 -9.30 3.14 -1.71
CA CYS A 272 -9.92 3.05 -3.02
C CYS A 272 -11.45 2.91 -2.91
N PHE A 273 -11.93 1.96 -2.10
CA PHE A 273 -13.37 1.78 -1.87
C PHE A 273 -14.04 3.03 -1.28
N ARG A 274 -13.42 3.68 -0.30
CA ARG A 274 -13.93 4.96 0.24
C ARG A 274 -14.04 6.05 -0.83
N THR A 275 -13.14 6.05 -1.81
CA THR A 275 -13.17 7.00 -2.93
C THR A 275 -14.30 6.69 -3.90
N LYS A 276 -14.49 5.41 -4.26
CA LYS A 276 -15.65 4.97 -5.07
C LYS A 276 -16.99 5.25 -4.36
N MET A 277 -17.08 5.05 -3.05
CA MET A 277 -18.27 5.44 -2.28
C MET A 277 -18.49 6.96 -2.24
N ALA A 278 -17.42 7.76 -2.15
CA ALA A 278 -17.52 9.23 -2.26
C ALA A 278 -18.03 9.68 -3.64
N MET A 279 -17.66 8.96 -4.70
CA MET A 279 -18.19 9.15 -6.04
C MET A 279 -19.69 8.83 -6.08
N ALA A 280 -20.12 7.70 -5.51
CA ALA A 280 -21.54 7.34 -5.38
C ALA A 280 -22.38 8.46 -4.75
N ARG A 281 -21.87 9.04 -3.65
CA ARG A 281 -22.51 10.16 -2.95
C ARG A 281 -22.61 11.41 -3.81
N THR A 282 -21.65 11.63 -4.70
CA THR A 282 -21.65 12.75 -5.64
C THR A 282 -22.69 12.51 -6.75
N GLY A 283 -22.79 11.28 -7.28
CA GLY A 283 -23.86 10.88 -8.21
C GLY A 283 -25.26 11.07 -7.62
N LEU A 284 -25.49 10.64 -6.37
CA LEU A 284 -26.78 10.87 -5.69
C LEU A 284 -27.09 12.35 -5.48
N ALA A 285 -26.08 13.18 -5.20
CA ALA A 285 -26.28 14.63 -5.10
C ALA A 285 -26.68 15.22 -6.46
N PHE A 286 -26.13 14.69 -7.55
CA PHE A 286 -26.48 15.03 -8.93
C PHE A 286 -27.93 14.66 -9.22
N THR A 287 -28.34 13.44 -8.89
CA THR A 287 -29.73 13.00 -9.02
C THR A 287 -30.70 13.90 -8.26
N ARG A 288 -30.37 14.24 -7.00
CA ARG A 288 -31.20 15.15 -6.19
C ARG A 288 -31.36 16.53 -6.84
N SER A 289 -30.29 17.06 -7.42
CA SER A 289 -30.32 18.37 -8.08
C SER A 289 -31.09 18.31 -9.40
N GLY A 290 -30.96 17.21 -10.15
CA GLY A 290 -31.76 16.96 -11.35
C GLY A 290 -33.25 16.84 -11.06
N LEU A 291 -33.64 16.11 -10.01
CA LEU A 291 -35.04 16.01 -9.57
C LEU A 291 -35.62 17.37 -9.13
N ALA A 292 -34.82 18.23 -8.49
CA ALA A 292 -35.25 19.58 -8.12
C ALA A 292 -35.51 20.46 -9.35
N PHE A 293 -34.70 20.36 -10.40
CA PHE A 293 -34.93 21.09 -11.65
C PHE A 293 -36.11 20.54 -12.44
N LEU A 294 -36.27 19.22 -12.47
CA LEU A 294 -37.46 18.57 -13.04
C LEU A 294 -38.74 19.06 -12.36
N SER A 295 -38.81 18.99 -11.03
CA SER A 295 -40.02 19.37 -10.29
C SER A 295 -40.35 20.84 -10.44
N LEU A 296 -39.34 21.70 -10.41
CA LEU A 296 -39.49 23.14 -10.62
C LEU A 296 -39.95 23.46 -12.05
N GLY A 297 -39.37 22.81 -13.07
CA GLY A 297 -39.80 22.96 -14.46
C GLY A 297 -41.26 22.52 -14.67
N PHE A 298 -41.66 21.35 -14.14
CA PHE A 298 -43.06 20.90 -14.20
C PHE A 298 -44.02 21.86 -13.48
N GLY A 299 -43.63 22.39 -12.31
CA GLY A 299 -44.41 23.38 -11.59
C GLY A 299 -44.64 24.66 -12.40
N LEU A 300 -43.60 25.16 -13.06
CA LEU A 300 -43.67 26.35 -13.91
C LEU A 300 -44.51 26.12 -15.17
N VAL A 301 -44.37 24.98 -15.85
CA VAL A 301 -45.23 24.66 -17.01
C VAL A 301 -46.70 24.60 -16.61
N ARG A 302 -47.02 23.98 -15.47
CA ARG A 302 -48.39 23.79 -15.01
C ARG A 302 -49.06 25.08 -14.54
N HIS A 303 -48.34 25.99 -13.89
CA HIS A 303 -48.97 27.18 -13.31
C HIS A 303 -49.39 28.22 -14.35
N PHE A 304 -48.82 28.16 -15.54
CA PHE A 304 -48.40 29.38 -16.23
C PHE A 304 -48.52 29.21 -17.76
N HIS A 305 -49.23 28.16 -18.16
CA HIS A 305 -49.49 27.61 -19.50
C HIS A 305 -49.12 28.53 -20.68
N ALA A 306 -48.34 28.00 -21.65
CA ALA A 306 -48.03 28.63 -22.95
C ALA A 306 -47.52 30.10 -22.89
N SER A 307 -46.52 30.37 -22.04
CA SER A 307 -45.84 31.68 -21.98
C SER A 307 -44.61 31.76 -22.88
N ARG A 308 -44.15 32.99 -23.16
CA ARG A 308 -42.87 33.28 -23.83
C ARG A 308 -41.65 32.61 -23.16
N TRP A 309 -41.77 32.23 -21.89
CA TRP A 309 -40.73 31.55 -21.11
C TRP A 309 -40.79 30.01 -21.17
N LEU A 310 -41.70 29.43 -21.96
CA LEU A 310 -41.82 27.98 -22.14
C LEU A 310 -40.49 27.27 -22.52
N PRO A 311 -39.60 27.84 -23.37
CA PRO A 311 -38.32 27.22 -23.67
C PRO A 311 -37.42 27.05 -22.44
N PHE A 312 -37.47 27.99 -21.50
CA PHE A 312 -36.72 27.91 -20.23
C PHE A 312 -37.29 26.81 -19.33
N ASP A 313 -38.62 26.77 -19.19
CA ASP A 313 -39.31 25.77 -18.37
C ASP A 313 -39.07 24.33 -18.90
N LEU A 314 -39.13 24.15 -20.23
CA LEU A 314 -38.78 22.88 -20.88
C LEU A 314 -37.28 22.56 -20.75
N GLY A 315 -36.40 23.56 -20.86
CA GLY A 315 -34.97 23.40 -20.66
C GLY A 315 -34.63 22.86 -19.26
N LEU A 316 -35.30 23.36 -18.22
CA LEU A 316 -35.16 22.85 -16.85
C LEU A 316 -35.59 21.39 -16.70
N ILE A 317 -36.70 21.01 -17.35
CA ILE A 317 -37.17 19.62 -17.36
C ILE A 317 -36.14 18.72 -18.04
N VAL A 318 -35.68 19.07 -19.24
CA VAL A 318 -34.72 18.26 -20.01
C VAL A 318 -33.38 18.14 -19.26
N ILE A 319 -32.80 19.27 -18.82
CA ILE A 319 -31.53 19.27 -18.08
C ILE A 319 -31.68 18.50 -16.77
N GLY A 320 -32.76 18.73 -16.01
CA GLY A 320 -33.03 18.01 -14.78
C GLY A 320 -33.16 16.49 -14.98
N GLY A 321 -33.79 16.07 -16.08
CA GLY A 321 -33.91 14.66 -16.49
C GLY A 321 -32.55 14.03 -16.80
N LEU A 322 -31.75 14.69 -17.63
CA LEU A 322 -30.39 14.24 -17.95
C LEU A 322 -29.53 14.13 -16.69
N MET A 323 -29.61 15.12 -15.80
CA MET A 323 -28.89 15.10 -14.52
C MET A 323 -29.34 13.95 -13.61
N ALA A 324 -30.65 13.69 -13.55
CA ALA A 324 -31.19 12.58 -12.76
C ALA A 324 -30.67 11.22 -13.24
N ILE A 325 -30.73 11.00 -14.55
CA ILE A 325 -30.28 9.75 -15.20
C ILE A 325 -28.77 9.56 -15.04
N GLU A 326 -27.97 10.58 -15.33
CA GLU A 326 -26.51 10.50 -15.18
C GLU A 326 -26.10 10.25 -13.73
N GLY A 327 -26.76 10.91 -12.76
CA GLY A 327 -26.49 10.70 -11.34
C GLY A 327 -26.81 9.28 -10.87
N PHE A 328 -27.88 8.68 -11.40
CA PHE A 328 -28.23 7.28 -11.15
C PHE A 328 -27.22 6.33 -11.78
N PHE A 329 -26.81 6.58 -13.03
CA PHE A 329 -25.76 5.81 -13.69
C PHE A 329 -24.49 5.79 -12.83
N TRP A 330 -24.09 6.94 -12.29
CA TRP A 330 -22.92 7.04 -11.41
C TRP A 330 -23.05 6.27 -10.10
N TYR A 331 -24.25 6.23 -9.54
CA TYR A 331 -24.52 5.47 -8.31
C TYR A 331 -24.41 3.97 -8.54
N PHE A 332 -25.00 3.45 -9.61
CA PHE A 332 -25.08 2.01 -9.90
C PHE A 332 -23.76 1.44 -10.44
N HIS A 333 -23.12 2.11 -11.40
CA HIS A 333 -22.03 1.52 -12.17
C HIS A 333 -20.68 1.45 -11.43
N GLY A 334 -20.50 2.23 -10.36
CA GLY A 334 -19.23 2.22 -9.61
C GLY A 334 -19.37 2.30 -8.08
N GLY A 335 -20.40 3.00 -7.60
CA GLY A 335 -20.51 3.37 -6.20
C GLY A 335 -21.10 2.31 -5.29
N ARG A 336 -22.27 1.77 -5.66
CA ARG A 336 -22.98 0.75 -4.85
C ARG A 336 -22.20 -0.57 -4.79
N GLN A 337 -21.65 -1.01 -5.92
CA GLN A 337 -20.85 -2.23 -6.01
C GLN A 337 -19.61 -2.15 -5.11
N ALA A 338 -18.89 -1.02 -5.11
CA ALA A 338 -17.75 -0.80 -4.22
C ALA A 338 -18.11 -0.85 -2.73
N GLY A 339 -19.34 -0.48 -2.36
CA GLY A 339 -19.87 -0.64 -1.01
C GLY A 339 -19.96 -2.09 -0.58
N VAL A 340 -20.55 -2.91 -1.44
CA VAL A 340 -20.73 -4.35 -1.22
C VAL A 340 -19.39 -5.07 -1.24
N GLU A 341 -18.56 -4.82 -2.26
CA GLU A 341 -17.20 -5.38 -2.37
C GLU A 341 -16.33 -5.02 -1.16
N GLY A 342 -16.39 -3.77 -0.69
CA GLY A 342 -15.67 -3.34 0.49
C GLY A 342 -16.11 -4.08 1.76
N LEU A 343 -17.42 -4.28 1.93
CA LEU A 343 -17.96 -5.03 3.08
C LEU A 343 -17.59 -6.51 3.02
N ILE A 344 -17.64 -7.13 1.85
CA ILE A 344 -17.20 -8.52 1.63
C ILE A 344 -15.70 -8.65 1.94
N SER A 345 -14.89 -7.70 1.45
CA SER A 345 -13.45 -7.67 1.70
C SER A 345 -13.12 -7.58 3.19
N VAL A 346 -13.79 -6.69 3.93
CA VAL A 346 -13.60 -6.56 5.39
C VAL A 346 -14.05 -7.82 6.13
N LYS A 347 -15.20 -8.42 5.77
CA LYS A 347 -15.66 -9.67 6.38
C LYS A 347 -14.68 -10.82 6.15
N LYS A 348 -14.21 -10.99 4.90
CA LYS A 348 -13.20 -12.00 4.55
C LYS A 348 -11.91 -11.81 5.36
N LYS A 349 -11.51 -10.56 5.60
CA LYS A 349 -10.30 -10.24 6.39
C LYS A 349 -10.49 -10.52 7.88
N PHE A 350 -11.65 -10.19 8.43
CA PHE A 350 -11.97 -10.46 9.84
C PHE A 350 -12.02 -11.98 10.15
N SER A 351 -12.32 -12.82 9.15
CA SER A 351 -12.28 -14.28 9.30
C SER A 351 -10.88 -14.90 9.17
N MET A 352 -9.86 -14.14 8.76
CA MET A 352 -8.48 -14.64 8.66
C MET A 352 -7.75 -14.42 9.98
N SER A 353 -6.92 -15.38 10.38
CA SER A 353 -6.03 -15.21 11.53
C SER A 353 -5.07 -14.07 11.28
N SER A 354 -4.99 -13.15 12.24
CA SER A 354 -4.08 -12.02 12.19
C SER A 354 -2.71 -12.43 12.75
N ILE A 355 -1.65 -11.75 12.32
CA ILE A 355 -0.35 -11.91 12.99
C ILE A 355 -0.44 -11.56 14.48
N TRP A 356 -1.33 -10.64 14.87
CA TRP A 356 -1.51 -10.27 16.26
C TRP A 356 -2.09 -11.40 17.10
N ASP A 357 -2.82 -12.33 16.49
CA ASP A 357 -3.32 -13.53 17.17
C ASP A 357 -2.15 -14.46 17.55
N SER A 358 -1.05 -14.43 16.78
CA SER A 358 0.20 -15.14 17.10
C SER A 358 1.05 -14.44 18.16
N PHE A 359 0.99 -13.10 18.25
CA PHE A 359 1.77 -12.31 19.23
C PHE A 359 1.08 -12.14 20.57
N PHE A 360 -0.24 -12.00 20.53
CA PHE A 360 -1.10 -11.76 21.67
C PHE A 360 -2.23 -12.77 21.57
N PRO A 361 -2.05 -13.99 22.09
CA PRO A 361 -3.10 -15.00 22.13
C PRO A 361 -4.18 -14.55 23.12
N HIS A 362 -4.97 -13.57 22.72
CA HIS A 362 -6.21 -13.24 23.37
C HIS A 362 -7.24 -14.22 22.82
N GLN A 363 -7.42 -15.33 23.54
CA GLN A 363 -8.60 -16.20 23.46
C GLN A 363 -8.70 -17.22 22.31
N HIS A 364 -7.75 -17.33 21.39
CA HIS A 364 -7.69 -18.47 20.47
C HIS A 364 -6.66 -19.50 20.95
N PRO A 365 -7.07 -20.73 21.31
CA PRO A 365 -6.10 -21.81 21.49
C PRO A 365 -5.38 -21.99 20.17
N LEU A 366 -4.04 -21.92 20.21
CA LEU A 366 -3.20 -22.32 19.09
C LEU A 366 -3.70 -23.68 18.59
N PRO A 367 -3.78 -23.92 17.27
CA PRO A 367 -4.16 -25.22 16.76
C PRO A 367 -3.31 -26.29 17.45
N THR A 368 -3.98 -27.23 18.12
CA THR A 368 -3.35 -28.33 18.85
C THR A 368 -2.36 -29.02 17.92
N GLY A 369 -1.07 -28.93 18.26
CA GLY A 369 0.05 -29.47 17.47
C GLY A 369 1.07 -28.43 16.99
N THR A 370 0.85 -27.14 17.19
CA THR A 370 1.86 -26.09 16.91
C THR A 370 2.53 -25.63 18.20
N ASP A 371 3.79 -26.06 18.37
CA ASP A 371 4.78 -25.58 19.34
C ASP A 371 4.64 -26.12 20.79
N GLU A 372 5.02 -27.39 21.02
CA GLU A 372 5.37 -27.90 22.37
C GLU A 372 6.55 -27.13 23.02
N GLN A 373 7.25 -26.30 22.24
CA GLN A 373 8.39 -25.49 22.66
C GLN A 373 8.19 -23.99 22.46
N ALA A 374 6.96 -23.48 22.56
CA ALA A 374 6.73 -22.05 22.72
C ALA A 374 7.40 -21.59 24.03
N ARG A 375 8.69 -21.24 23.96
CA ARG A 375 9.37 -20.59 25.07
C ARG A 375 8.58 -19.31 25.33
N PRO A 376 7.98 -19.14 26.52
CA PRO A 376 7.23 -17.94 26.81
C PRO A 376 8.14 -16.75 26.53
N LEU A 377 7.60 -15.73 25.87
CA LEU A 377 8.27 -14.43 25.81
C LEU A 377 8.76 -14.14 27.23
N PRO A 378 10.03 -13.72 27.42
CA PRO A 378 10.58 -13.49 28.75
C PRO A 378 9.98 -12.20 29.29
N VAL A 379 8.68 -12.18 29.53
CA VAL A 379 7.92 -11.07 30.08
C VAL A 379 7.53 -11.51 31.47
N LYS A 380 8.34 -11.10 32.45
CA LYS A 380 8.01 -11.29 33.86
C LYS A 380 6.91 -10.29 34.22
N SER A 381 6.02 -10.66 35.14
CA SER A 381 4.98 -9.77 35.68
C SER A 381 5.53 -8.50 36.33
N SER A 382 6.84 -8.46 36.62
CA SER A 382 7.57 -7.29 37.11
C SER A 382 7.95 -6.28 36.02
N TYR A 383 7.73 -6.56 34.74
CA TYR A 383 8.05 -5.65 33.64
C TYR A 383 6.90 -4.68 33.40
N ALA A 384 7.20 -3.38 33.46
CA ALA A 384 6.19 -2.34 33.28
C ALA A 384 5.57 -2.37 31.87
N PRO A 385 4.27 -2.11 31.72
CA PRO A 385 3.64 -1.97 30.42
C PRO A 385 4.13 -0.69 29.75
N GLY A 386 5.13 -0.83 28.88
CA GLY A 386 5.65 0.25 28.07
C GLY A 386 6.88 -0.21 27.31
N VAL A 387 6.92 0.07 26.00
CA VAL A 387 8.07 -0.19 25.10
C VAL A 387 8.20 -1.64 24.58
N TRP A 388 7.18 -2.13 23.85
CA TRP A 388 7.34 -3.29 22.95
C TRP A 388 7.05 -2.95 21.49
N ALA A 389 7.30 -1.70 21.12
CA ALA A 389 7.22 -1.21 19.75
C ALA A 389 8.30 -0.17 19.48
N THR A 390 9.57 -0.49 19.74
CA THR A 390 10.68 0.29 19.20
C THR A 390 11.47 -0.61 18.26
N THR A 391 11.29 -0.34 16.97
CA THR A 391 12.32 -0.62 15.97
C THR A 391 13.60 0.08 16.42
N GLY A 392 14.56 -0.71 16.88
CA GLY A 392 15.99 -0.45 16.96
C GLY A 392 16.67 -1.75 16.59
#